data_AF-A0A353S7U5-F1
#
_entry.id   AF-A0A353S7U5-F1
#
_cell.length_a   1.000
_cell.length_b   1.000
_cell.length_c   1.000
_cell.angle_alpha   90.00
_cell.angle_beta   90.00
_cell.angle_gamma   90.00
#
_symmetry.space_group_name_H-M   'P 1'
#
loop_
_entity.id
_entity.type
_entity.pdbx_description
1 polymer ?
#
loop_
_entity_poly.entity_id
_entity_poly.type
_entity_poly.pdbx_seq_one_letter_code
_entity_poly.pdbx_strand_id
1 'polypeptide(L)'
;MKKFRRVALLALAIASLLCVGCKSTKVEDKPGQGTESTTDGSGRNGSGTDKNSGTDGNGKNLSGSSTGKDGKNGGNGSGKDGSGAEDIGSLLSKVKNSRQNAIDAGADDALSKAFKAAEAEYERLRKLAEQGDDSAALAERLKNLNDFYEGLSAFADAKKKKERIDQNGYAGHSRKAYDHGSSLLDELSDIDDFAARLEADAAAFEAGGKAATSGSGTEFLKKARQADQDFAAVFKAAANNERSEALKAKKQADGVKASVSRKSDYDNGVNTFRTGDNNYVTGSIEDSILNYIDAKEMFAKLYSEISKLRAAAEKHIEAAKKRVSRSDANAGEADRTDPLTEKIVGIEDPDAKLLEDDDFSEAENSFVELDEELSVGGN
;
A
#
# COMPACT_ATOMS: atom_id res chain seq x y z
N MET A 1 42.40 2.42 -17.18
CA MET A 1 42.73 1.92 -15.84
C MET A 1 42.75 3.06 -14.84
N LYS A 2 41.69 3.23 -14.04
CA LYS A 2 41.70 3.95 -12.74
C LYS A 2 40.55 3.33 -11.93
N LYS A 3 40.95 2.49 -10.99
CA LYS A 3 40.15 1.53 -10.22
C LYS A 3 39.76 2.15 -8.86
N PHE A 4 38.52 1.89 -8.46
CA PHE A 4 38.06 1.62 -7.09
C PHE A 4 38.48 2.59 -5.98
N ARG A 5 37.60 3.55 -5.64
CA ARG A 5 37.33 3.96 -4.25
C ARG A 5 35.90 4.49 -4.15
N ARG A 6 35.04 3.76 -3.44
CA ARG A 6 33.85 4.19 -2.66
C ARG A 6 32.86 3.02 -2.51
N VAL A 7 33.27 2.04 -1.71
CA VAL A 7 32.37 1.08 -1.03
C VAL A 7 32.88 1.02 0.39
N ALA A 8 32.28 1.81 1.29
CA ALA A 8 32.37 1.69 2.76
C ALA A 8 31.78 2.97 3.37
N LEU A 9 30.47 3.02 3.59
CA LEU A 9 29.79 3.85 4.61
C LEU A 9 28.27 3.77 4.36
N LEU A 10 27.63 2.72 4.89
CA LEU A 10 26.29 2.78 5.51
C LEU A 10 25.90 1.36 5.98
N ALA A 11 26.51 0.93 7.08
CA ALA A 11 26.07 -0.25 7.82
C ALA A 11 26.42 -0.03 9.29
N LEU A 12 25.69 0.85 9.98
CA LEU A 12 25.70 0.94 11.44
C LEU A 12 24.54 1.85 11.93
N ALA A 13 23.34 1.30 12.12
CA ALA A 13 22.29 1.92 12.95
C ALA A 13 21.13 0.95 13.24
N ILE A 14 21.41 -0.28 13.69
CA ILE A 14 20.41 -1.12 14.37
C ILE A 14 21.14 -1.88 15.48
N ALA A 15 21.13 -1.32 16.70
CA ALA A 15 21.23 -2.07 17.97
C ALA A 15 21.40 -1.09 19.14
N SER A 16 20.31 -0.58 19.71
CA SER A 16 20.31 -0.09 21.09
C SER A 16 18.88 0.18 21.58
N LEU A 17 18.10 -0.88 21.81
CA LEU A 17 17.01 -0.83 22.78
C LEU A 17 16.69 -2.26 23.22
N LEU A 18 17.29 -2.69 24.33
CA LEU A 18 16.83 -3.74 25.25
C LEU A 18 18.01 -4.14 26.15
N CYS A 19 18.06 -3.62 27.37
CA CYS A 19 18.57 -4.36 28.52
C CYS A 19 18.04 -3.76 29.83
N VAL A 20 17.55 -4.69 30.63
CA VAL A 20 16.81 -4.58 31.90
C VAL A 20 17.76 -4.27 33.07
N GLY A 21 17.27 -3.43 33.99
CA GLY A 21 17.22 -3.64 35.44
C GLY A 21 18.50 -3.89 36.25
N CYS A 22 18.78 -3.01 37.21
CA CYS A 22 19.09 -3.35 38.62
C CYS A 22 19.30 -2.07 39.42
N LYS A 23 18.47 -1.82 40.45
CA LYS A 23 18.96 -1.31 41.74
C LYS A 23 17.93 -1.47 42.85
N SER A 24 18.47 -1.78 44.01
CA SER A 24 17.87 -2.44 45.16
C SER A 24 17.58 -1.43 46.29
N THR A 25 16.49 -1.73 47.02
CA THR A 25 16.20 -1.54 48.45
C THR A 25 16.60 -0.25 49.19
N LYS A 26 15.58 0.34 49.86
CA LYS A 26 15.66 0.68 51.28
C LYS A 26 14.26 0.62 51.91
N VAL A 27 14.21 -0.10 53.03
CA VAL A 27 13.11 -0.26 54.00
C VAL A 27 13.25 0.82 55.04
N GLU A 28 12.17 1.48 55.44
CA GLU A 28 11.97 2.02 56.79
C GLU A 28 10.47 1.95 57.17
N ASP A 29 10.23 1.56 58.43
CA ASP A 29 8.96 1.18 59.04
C ASP A 29 8.08 2.37 59.49
N LYS A 30 6.75 2.18 59.31
CA LYS A 30 5.52 2.45 60.12
C LYS A 30 5.56 3.39 61.37
N PRO A 31 4.40 3.87 61.94
CA PRO A 31 3.00 3.37 61.81
C PRO A 31 1.84 4.43 61.79
N GLY A 32 0.60 3.96 61.52
CA GLY A 32 -0.55 4.28 62.38
C GLY A 32 -1.84 4.85 61.78
N GLN A 33 -2.95 4.13 62.04
CA GLN A 33 -4.39 4.51 62.00
C GLN A 33 -5.05 4.62 60.61
N GLY A 34 -6.21 4.03 60.30
CA GLY A 34 -7.27 3.37 61.07
C GLY A 34 -8.63 3.69 60.41
N THR A 35 -9.60 2.76 60.53
CA THR A 35 -11.04 2.77 60.09
C THR A 35 -11.32 2.35 58.63
N GLU A 36 -11.82 1.13 58.37
CA GLU A 36 -13.18 0.57 58.53
C GLU A 36 -14.22 1.10 57.52
N SER A 37 -14.67 0.22 56.60
CA SER A 37 -16.10 -0.05 56.37
C SER A 37 -16.28 -1.17 55.32
N THR A 38 -16.95 -2.24 55.77
CA THR A 38 -17.68 -3.29 55.05
C THR A 38 -18.72 -2.71 54.06
N THR A 39 -19.21 -3.37 53.01
CA THR A 39 -20.03 -4.61 52.96
C THR A 39 -20.21 -5.16 51.53
N ASP A 40 -20.22 -6.50 51.43
CA ASP A 40 -21.08 -7.42 50.66
C ASP A 40 -21.53 -7.15 49.20
N GLY A 41 -21.25 -8.14 48.33
CA GLY A 41 -22.27 -9.17 48.10
C GLY A 41 -22.73 -9.44 46.66
N SER A 42 -22.44 -10.67 46.20
CA SER A 42 -23.24 -11.48 45.23
C SER A 42 -23.20 -11.08 43.75
N GLY A 43 -23.03 -11.94 42.74
CA GLY A 43 -22.96 -13.40 42.65
C GLY A 43 -23.52 -13.86 41.29
N ARG A 44 -22.87 -14.88 40.68
CA ARG A 44 -23.39 -15.87 39.70
C ARG A 44 -23.83 -15.40 38.29
N ASN A 45 -23.87 -16.21 37.22
CA ASN A 45 -23.23 -17.48 36.79
C ASN A 45 -23.80 -17.82 35.38
N GLY A 46 -23.00 -18.42 34.50
CA GLY A 46 -23.42 -19.26 33.37
C GLY A 46 -23.97 -18.55 32.11
N SER A 47 -24.08 -19.18 30.93
CA SER A 47 -23.64 -20.47 30.38
C SER A 47 -24.40 -20.63 29.05
N GLY A 48 -23.76 -21.19 28.00
CA GLY A 48 -24.41 -21.84 26.86
C GLY A 48 -24.14 -21.14 25.51
N THR A 49 -23.40 -21.74 24.56
CA THR A 49 -23.78 -22.82 23.60
C THR A 49 -25.07 -22.46 22.85
N ASP A 50 -25.18 -22.48 21.52
CA ASP A 50 -24.67 -23.46 20.56
C ASP A 50 -24.86 -22.94 19.11
N LYS A 51 -24.07 -23.48 18.17
CA LYS A 51 -24.36 -23.93 16.78
C LYS A 51 -25.38 -23.12 15.94
N ASN A 52 -25.17 -22.84 14.66
CA ASN A 52 -25.15 -23.83 13.58
C ASN A 52 -25.17 -23.10 12.22
N SER A 53 -24.64 -23.81 11.20
CA SER A 53 -25.02 -23.84 9.76
C SER A 53 -25.37 -22.52 9.03
N GLY A 54 -24.82 -22.20 7.86
CA GLY A 54 -24.32 -23.05 6.79
C GLY A 54 -24.84 -22.51 5.45
N THR A 55 -24.03 -22.73 4.42
CA THR A 55 -24.33 -22.77 2.98
C THR A 55 -24.72 -21.49 2.21
N ASP A 56 -23.80 -21.17 1.29
CA ASP A 56 -23.98 -21.04 -0.16
C ASP A 56 -24.83 -19.92 -0.76
N GLY A 57 -24.20 -19.17 -1.68
CA GLY A 57 -24.91 -18.20 -2.52
C GLY A 57 -24.00 -17.34 -3.39
N ASN A 58 -23.22 -17.97 -4.27
CA ASN A 58 -22.55 -17.34 -5.40
C ASN A 58 -23.57 -16.70 -6.37
N GLY A 59 -23.38 -15.45 -6.83
CA GLY A 59 -24.30 -14.89 -7.83
C GLY A 59 -24.15 -13.42 -8.19
N LYS A 60 -23.29 -13.16 -9.18
CA LYS A 60 -23.16 -11.97 -10.04
C LYS A 60 -24.47 -11.18 -10.28
N ASN A 61 -24.43 -9.85 -10.19
CA ASN A 61 -24.44 -8.93 -11.33
C ASN A 61 -24.66 -7.48 -10.87
N LEU A 62 -23.71 -6.61 -11.20
CA LEU A 62 -23.82 -5.16 -11.12
C LEU A 62 -24.43 -4.66 -12.43
N SER A 63 -25.62 -4.06 -12.36
CA SER A 63 -26.19 -3.23 -13.42
C SER A 63 -27.05 -2.12 -12.82
N GLY A 64 -26.97 -0.93 -13.41
CA GLY A 64 -27.95 0.16 -13.26
C GLY A 64 -27.62 1.12 -12.12
N SER A 65 -27.15 2.34 -12.40
CA SER A 65 -27.86 3.46 -13.01
C SER A 65 -28.74 4.24 -12.03
N SER A 66 -28.47 5.55 -12.03
CA SER A 66 -29.37 6.68 -11.75
C SER A 66 -30.04 6.77 -10.38
N THR A 67 -29.51 7.65 -9.54
CA THR A 67 -30.29 8.44 -8.60
C THR A 67 -30.52 9.83 -9.20
N GLY A 68 -31.70 10.03 -9.78
CA GLY A 68 -32.29 11.35 -9.91
C GLY A 68 -32.78 11.82 -8.54
N LYS A 69 -32.58 13.10 -8.24
CA LYS A 69 -33.36 13.83 -7.24
C LYS A 69 -33.79 15.18 -7.80
N ASP A 70 -35.09 15.21 -8.06
CA ASP A 70 -36.06 16.28 -8.00
C ASP A 70 -35.60 17.66 -7.54
N GLY A 71 -36.01 18.66 -8.31
CA GLY A 71 -36.04 20.07 -7.92
C GLY A 71 -36.81 20.92 -8.92
N LYS A 72 -38.16 20.89 -8.85
CA LYS A 72 -38.99 21.97 -9.40
C LYS A 72 -38.73 23.25 -8.59
N ASN A 73 -38.60 24.41 -9.23
CA ASN A 73 -39.61 25.48 -9.21
C ASN A 73 -39.11 26.77 -9.88
N GLY A 74 -40.00 27.45 -10.62
CA GLY A 74 -40.03 28.91 -10.74
C GLY A 74 -39.25 29.56 -11.89
N GLY A 75 -39.92 29.71 -13.04
CA GLY A 75 -39.50 30.70 -14.03
C GLY A 75 -39.97 32.11 -13.65
N ASN A 76 -39.13 33.12 -13.91
CA ASN A 76 -39.58 34.43 -14.35
C ASN A 76 -38.45 35.21 -15.04
N GLY A 77 -38.62 35.51 -16.32
CA GLY A 77 -38.50 36.88 -16.81
C GLY A 77 -37.12 37.45 -17.18
N SER A 78 -36.95 37.59 -18.49
CA SER A 78 -36.31 38.72 -19.19
C SER A 78 -34.81 38.63 -19.45
N GLY A 79 -34.51 38.40 -20.72
CA GLY A 79 -33.17 38.33 -21.25
C GLY A 79 -32.45 39.67 -21.31
N LYS A 80 -31.13 39.55 -21.31
CA LYS A 80 -30.23 40.39 -22.09
C LYS A 80 -29.08 39.50 -22.54
N ASP A 81 -29.09 39.13 -23.81
CA ASP A 81 -27.91 38.60 -24.47
C ASP A 81 -26.83 39.68 -24.42
N GLY A 82 -25.71 39.37 -23.78
CA GLY A 82 -24.52 40.20 -23.72
C GLY A 82 -23.39 39.36 -23.15
N SER A 83 -22.30 39.23 -23.90
CA SER A 83 -21.06 38.50 -23.55
C SER A 83 -20.76 38.48 -22.04
N GLY A 84 -20.69 37.28 -21.45
CA GLY A 84 -20.56 37.07 -20.01
C GLY A 84 -19.30 37.68 -19.39
N ALA A 85 -19.36 38.95 -19.04
CA ALA A 85 -18.40 39.58 -18.15
C ALA A 85 -18.71 39.13 -16.72
N GLU A 86 -17.74 38.47 -16.07
CA GLU A 86 -17.86 38.13 -14.64
C GLU A 86 -17.92 39.42 -13.82
N ASP A 87 -18.88 39.50 -12.90
CA ASP A 87 -19.03 40.63 -11.99
C ASP A 87 -17.80 40.80 -11.06
N ILE A 88 -17.44 42.04 -10.72
CA ILE A 88 -16.26 42.38 -9.91
C ILE A 88 -16.32 41.73 -8.52
N GLY A 89 -17.51 41.66 -7.90
CA GLY A 89 -17.67 41.00 -6.60
C GLY A 89 -17.39 39.50 -6.65
N SER A 90 -17.76 38.85 -7.75
CA SER A 90 -17.43 37.44 -8.00
C SER A 90 -15.91 37.25 -8.17
N LEU A 91 -15.25 38.12 -8.95
CA LEU A 91 -13.81 38.08 -9.17
C LEU A 91 -13.01 38.28 -7.87
N LEU A 92 -13.37 39.26 -7.04
CA LEU A 92 -12.75 39.46 -5.73
C LEU A 92 -12.88 38.24 -4.82
N SER A 93 -14.03 37.56 -4.85
CA SER A 93 -14.26 36.35 -4.07
C SER A 93 -13.34 35.21 -4.54
N LYS A 94 -13.15 35.06 -5.86
CA LYS A 94 -12.19 34.09 -6.42
C LYS A 94 -10.76 34.39 -5.99
N VAL A 95 -10.33 35.65 -6.12
CA VAL A 95 -8.99 36.10 -5.68
C VAL A 95 -8.78 35.82 -4.19
N LYS A 96 -9.78 36.07 -3.35
CA LYS A 96 -9.69 35.78 -1.90
C LYS A 96 -9.50 34.27 -1.63
N ASN A 97 -10.20 33.42 -2.38
CA ASN A 97 -10.06 31.97 -2.25
C ASN A 97 -8.69 31.49 -2.72
N SER A 98 -8.21 31.95 -3.89
CA SER A 98 -6.88 31.59 -4.38
C SER A 98 -5.76 32.11 -3.47
N ARG A 99 -5.92 33.32 -2.90
CA ARG A 99 -5.05 33.85 -1.84
C ARG A 99 -4.99 32.91 -0.64
N GLN A 100 -6.13 32.45 -0.13
CA GLN A 100 -6.14 31.53 1.01
C GLN A 100 -5.47 30.19 0.66
N ASN A 101 -5.73 29.64 -0.53
CA ASN A 101 -5.08 28.42 -1.00
C ASN A 101 -3.55 28.58 -1.11
N ALA A 102 -3.06 29.76 -1.50
CA ALA A 102 -1.63 30.05 -1.54
C ALA A 102 -1.01 30.07 -0.14
N ILE A 103 -1.71 30.65 0.86
CA ILE A 103 -1.29 30.62 2.27
C ILE A 103 -1.29 29.18 2.81
N ASP A 104 -2.36 28.42 2.57
CA ASP A 104 -2.46 27.04 3.04
C ASP A 104 -1.39 26.13 2.40
N ALA A 105 -0.98 26.45 1.17
CA ALA A 105 0.14 25.81 0.50
C ALA A 105 1.52 26.27 1.03
N GLY A 106 1.61 27.33 1.84
CA GLY A 106 2.85 27.87 2.40
C GLY A 106 3.64 28.75 1.42
N ALA A 107 2.95 29.42 0.50
CA ALA A 107 3.58 30.27 -0.50
C ALA A 107 4.15 31.58 0.08
N ASP A 108 3.60 32.04 1.19
CA ASP A 108 4.05 33.20 1.97
C ASP A 108 5.47 33.01 2.55
N ASP A 109 5.85 31.76 2.83
CA ASP A 109 7.21 31.38 3.19
C ASP A 109 8.04 31.01 1.94
N ALA A 110 7.49 30.22 1.02
CA ALA A 110 8.24 29.69 -0.12
C ALA A 110 8.68 30.78 -1.12
N LEU A 111 7.89 31.83 -1.29
CA LEU A 111 8.10 32.96 -2.19
C LEU A 111 7.66 34.29 -1.54
N SER A 112 8.14 34.56 -0.32
CA SER A 112 7.67 35.68 0.52
C SER A 112 7.63 37.05 -0.17
N LYS A 113 8.64 37.39 -0.97
CA LYS A 113 8.68 38.69 -1.66
C LYS A 113 7.59 38.81 -2.72
N ALA A 114 7.37 37.77 -3.53
CA ALA A 114 6.30 37.72 -4.52
C ALA A 114 4.92 37.73 -3.86
N PHE A 115 4.75 36.98 -2.76
CA PHE A 115 3.50 36.98 -2.01
C PHE A 115 3.17 38.39 -1.47
N LYS A 116 4.14 39.10 -0.88
CA LYS A 116 3.94 40.48 -0.40
C LYS A 116 3.57 41.45 -1.52
N ALA A 117 4.16 41.31 -2.70
CA ALA A 117 3.79 42.13 -3.86
C ALA A 117 2.33 41.88 -4.29
N ALA A 118 1.90 40.61 -4.31
CA ALA A 118 0.50 40.26 -4.59
C ALA A 118 -0.46 40.84 -3.55
N GLU A 119 -0.10 40.81 -2.26
CA GLU A 119 -0.92 41.40 -1.19
C GLU A 119 -1.10 42.91 -1.35
N ALA A 120 -0.04 43.62 -1.74
CA ALA A 120 -0.11 45.06 -1.99
C ALA A 120 -1.06 45.37 -3.16
N GLU A 121 -1.00 44.57 -4.23
CA GLU A 121 -1.89 44.68 -5.38
C GLU A 121 -3.34 44.33 -5.00
N TYR A 122 -3.55 43.26 -4.24
CA TYR A 122 -4.87 42.86 -3.76
C TYR A 122 -5.58 43.99 -3.00
N GLU A 123 -4.91 44.60 -2.03
CA GLU A 123 -5.46 45.70 -1.23
C GLU A 123 -5.78 46.93 -2.09
N ARG A 124 -4.99 47.17 -3.14
CA ARG A 124 -5.24 48.25 -4.09
C ARG A 124 -6.47 47.99 -4.95
N LEU A 125 -6.57 46.80 -5.58
CA LEU A 125 -7.70 46.43 -6.43
C LEU A 125 -9.01 46.34 -5.63
N ARG A 126 -8.94 45.85 -4.40
CA ARG A 126 -10.07 45.81 -3.48
C ARG A 126 -10.62 47.20 -3.19
N LYS A 127 -9.76 48.19 -2.93
CA LYS A 127 -10.19 49.58 -2.70
C LYS A 127 -10.86 50.20 -3.94
N LEU A 128 -10.37 49.92 -5.14
CA LEU A 128 -11.00 50.39 -6.38
C LEU A 128 -12.42 49.82 -6.54
N ALA A 129 -12.58 48.52 -6.28
CA ALA A 129 -13.89 47.88 -6.29
C ALA A 129 -14.84 48.47 -5.21
N GLU A 130 -14.34 48.71 -4.00
CA GLU A 130 -15.10 49.36 -2.91
C GLU A 130 -15.54 50.80 -3.27
N GLN A 131 -14.76 51.49 -4.12
CA GLN A 131 -15.10 52.80 -4.67
C GLN A 131 -16.11 52.74 -5.83
N GLY A 132 -16.54 51.55 -6.23
CA GLY A 132 -17.53 51.33 -7.29
C GLY A 132 -16.95 51.28 -8.70
N ASP A 133 -15.64 51.05 -8.85
CA ASP A 133 -15.04 50.77 -10.16
C ASP A 133 -15.53 49.39 -10.67
N ASP A 134 -16.21 49.39 -11.82
CA ASP A 134 -16.71 48.21 -12.52
C ASP A 134 -16.04 48.03 -13.90
N SER A 135 -14.89 48.67 -14.10
CA SER A 135 -14.21 48.69 -15.39
C SER A 135 -13.69 47.30 -15.81
N ALA A 136 -13.70 47.06 -17.12
CA ALA A 136 -13.09 45.86 -17.71
C ALA A 136 -11.60 45.73 -17.36
N ALA A 137 -10.90 46.85 -17.14
CA ALA A 137 -9.50 46.86 -16.77
C ALA A 137 -9.27 46.40 -15.31
N LEU A 138 -10.16 46.75 -14.38
CA LEU A 138 -10.17 46.17 -13.03
C LEU A 138 -10.44 44.66 -13.08
N ALA A 139 -11.43 44.24 -13.87
CA ALA A 139 -11.75 42.82 -14.03
C ALA A 139 -10.55 42.01 -14.55
N GLU A 140 -9.81 42.52 -15.53
CA GLU A 140 -8.62 41.87 -16.06
C GLU A 140 -7.50 41.76 -15.02
N ARG A 141 -7.25 42.81 -14.23
CA ARG A 141 -6.26 42.78 -13.14
C ARG A 141 -6.64 41.79 -12.04
N LEU A 142 -7.91 41.70 -11.67
CA LEU A 142 -8.39 40.71 -10.70
C LEU A 142 -8.20 39.28 -11.22
N LYS A 143 -8.45 39.01 -12.52
CA LYS A 143 -8.17 37.71 -13.13
C LYS A 143 -6.68 37.39 -13.11
N ASN A 144 -5.84 38.35 -13.48
CA ASN A 144 -4.39 38.20 -13.47
C ASN A 144 -3.86 37.91 -12.05
N LEU A 145 -4.38 38.62 -11.05
CA LEU A 145 -4.03 38.41 -9.64
C LEU A 145 -4.52 37.05 -9.13
N ASN A 146 -5.71 36.61 -9.55
CA ASN A 146 -6.19 35.26 -9.24
C ASN A 146 -5.23 34.19 -9.77
N ASP A 147 -4.85 34.28 -11.04
CA ASP A 147 -3.91 33.35 -11.65
C ASP A 147 -2.57 33.37 -10.91
N PHE A 148 -2.13 34.55 -10.46
CA PHE A 148 -0.89 34.66 -9.71
C PHE A 148 -0.94 33.93 -8.37
N TYR A 149 -1.99 34.10 -7.57
CA TYR A 149 -2.14 33.35 -6.32
C TYR A 149 -2.28 31.84 -6.56
N GLU A 150 -3.01 31.41 -7.59
CA GLU A 150 -3.03 30.00 -7.99
C GLU A 150 -1.63 29.49 -8.34
N GLY A 151 -0.82 30.32 -8.99
CA GLY A 151 0.54 29.98 -9.36
C GLY A 151 1.45 29.88 -8.14
N LEU A 152 1.26 30.76 -7.15
CA LEU A 152 2.02 30.75 -5.90
C LEU A 152 1.74 29.45 -5.13
N SER A 153 0.48 29.03 -5.08
CA SER A 153 0.08 27.74 -4.51
C SER A 153 0.74 26.56 -5.25
N ALA A 154 0.64 26.54 -6.59
CA ALA A 154 1.24 25.49 -7.41
C ALA A 154 2.78 25.43 -7.29
N PHE A 155 3.44 26.59 -7.16
CA PHE A 155 4.89 26.66 -6.94
C PHE A 155 5.27 26.05 -5.58
N ALA A 156 4.53 26.40 -4.52
CA ALA A 156 4.79 25.88 -3.18
C ALA A 156 4.60 24.35 -3.14
N ASP A 157 3.56 23.84 -3.78
CA ASP A 157 3.32 22.41 -3.92
C ASP A 157 4.41 21.70 -4.73
N ALA A 158 4.82 22.28 -5.85
CA ALA A 158 5.91 21.75 -6.67
C ALA A 158 7.24 21.70 -5.89
N LYS A 159 7.54 22.73 -5.10
CA LYS A 159 8.71 22.76 -4.21
C LYS A 159 8.68 21.64 -3.17
N LYS A 160 7.53 21.45 -2.50
CA LYS A 160 7.34 20.33 -1.56
C LYS A 160 7.49 18.97 -2.24
N LYS A 161 6.96 18.81 -3.46
CA LYS A 161 7.12 17.57 -4.26
C LYS A 161 8.58 17.33 -4.60
N LYS A 162 9.32 18.36 -5.03
CA LYS A 162 10.76 18.28 -5.30
C LYS A 162 11.53 17.83 -4.05
N GLU A 163 11.27 18.43 -2.90
CA GLU A 163 11.92 18.05 -1.64
C GLU A 163 11.69 16.57 -1.30
N ARG A 164 10.44 16.07 -1.45
CA ARG A 164 10.14 14.65 -1.25
C ARG A 164 10.83 13.74 -2.28
N ILE A 165 10.92 14.17 -3.54
CA ILE A 165 11.68 13.44 -4.57
C ILE A 165 13.16 13.35 -4.19
N ASP A 166 13.74 14.44 -3.70
CA ASP A 166 15.15 14.52 -3.30
C ASP A 166 15.42 13.63 -2.07
N GLN A 167 14.55 13.70 -1.05
CA GLN A 167 14.64 12.89 0.16
C GLN A 167 14.57 11.39 -0.12
N ASN A 168 13.68 10.97 -1.03
CA ASN A 168 13.50 9.57 -1.39
C ASN A 168 14.46 9.09 -2.50
N GLY A 169 15.26 9.98 -3.08
CA GLY A 169 16.16 9.65 -4.19
C GLY A 169 15.43 9.31 -5.51
N TYR A 170 14.20 9.79 -5.70
CA TYR A 170 13.37 9.43 -6.86
C TYR A 170 13.74 10.14 -8.16
N ALA A 171 14.63 11.14 -8.13
CA ALA A 171 15.04 11.91 -9.31
C ALA A 171 15.52 11.01 -10.47
N GLY A 172 16.11 9.85 -10.17
CA GLY A 172 16.58 8.90 -11.17
C GLY A 172 15.46 8.21 -11.97
N HIS A 173 14.24 8.09 -11.43
CA HIS A 173 13.13 7.40 -12.11
C HIS A 173 12.61 8.17 -13.33
N SER A 174 12.73 9.50 -13.33
CA SER A 174 12.42 10.33 -14.50
C SER A 174 13.31 11.58 -14.50
N ARG A 175 14.59 11.38 -14.85
CA ARG A 175 15.59 12.45 -14.79
C ARG A 175 15.22 13.67 -15.64
N LYS A 176 14.69 13.44 -16.84
CA LYS A 176 14.26 14.51 -17.75
C LYS A 176 13.15 15.38 -17.14
N ALA A 177 12.15 14.77 -16.52
CA ALA A 177 11.06 15.51 -15.89
C ALA A 177 11.56 16.25 -14.65
N TYR A 178 12.39 15.60 -13.83
CA TYR A 178 13.00 16.23 -12.66
C TYR A 178 13.84 17.46 -13.04
N ASP A 179 14.70 17.35 -14.05
CA ASP A 179 15.56 18.46 -14.46
C ASP A 179 14.74 19.62 -15.07
N HIS A 180 13.71 19.32 -15.88
CA HIS A 180 12.82 20.34 -16.44
C HIS A 180 11.99 21.05 -15.36
N GLY A 181 11.37 20.31 -14.44
CA GLY A 181 10.61 20.89 -13.33
C GLY A 181 11.50 21.72 -12.38
N SER A 182 12.74 21.28 -12.15
CA SER A 182 13.72 22.04 -11.36
C SER A 182 14.11 23.35 -12.05
N SER A 183 14.38 23.31 -13.37
CA SER A 183 14.66 24.52 -14.16
C SER A 183 13.51 25.53 -14.09
N LEU A 184 12.26 25.06 -14.17
CA LEU A 184 11.08 25.92 -14.05
C LEU A 184 10.96 26.54 -12.64
N LEU A 185 11.24 25.78 -11.58
CA LEU A 185 11.26 26.34 -10.22
C LEU A 185 12.36 27.39 -10.06
N ASP A 186 13.55 27.13 -10.61
CA ASP A 186 14.66 28.08 -10.57
C ASP A 186 14.29 29.39 -11.31
N GLU A 187 13.71 29.28 -12.51
CA GLU A 187 13.19 30.43 -13.26
C GLU A 187 12.12 31.22 -12.49
N LEU A 188 11.22 30.54 -11.78
CA LEU A 188 10.14 31.17 -11.02
C LEU A 188 10.64 31.76 -9.69
N SER A 189 11.76 31.27 -9.17
CA SER A 189 12.37 31.76 -7.94
C SER A 189 13.11 33.09 -8.11
N ASP A 190 13.44 33.46 -9.35
CA ASP A 190 14.00 34.76 -9.70
C ASP A 190 12.90 35.86 -9.67
N ILE A 191 12.45 36.15 -8.45
CA ILE A 191 11.28 37.00 -8.13
C ILE A 191 11.47 38.47 -8.52
N ASP A 192 12.71 38.94 -8.60
CA ASP A 192 12.99 40.38 -8.77
C ASP A 192 12.38 40.92 -10.05
N ASP A 193 12.35 40.10 -11.09
CA ASP A 193 11.71 40.41 -12.36
C ASP A 193 10.18 40.43 -12.27
N PHE A 194 9.56 39.60 -11.43
CA PHE A 194 8.10 39.49 -11.36
C PHE A 194 7.47 40.56 -10.46
N ALA A 195 8.02 40.79 -9.27
CA ALA A 195 7.51 41.83 -8.37
C ALA A 195 7.60 43.23 -9.03
N ALA A 196 8.71 43.50 -9.73
CA ALA A 196 8.88 44.73 -10.50
C ALA A 196 7.86 44.85 -11.65
N ARG A 197 7.48 43.74 -12.30
CA ARG A 197 6.44 43.73 -13.35
C ARG A 197 5.06 44.00 -12.79
N LEU A 198 4.70 43.41 -11.64
CA LEU A 198 3.42 43.66 -10.99
C LEU A 198 3.29 45.14 -10.58
N GLU A 199 4.34 45.71 -10.01
CA GLU A 199 4.41 47.14 -9.69
C GLU A 199 4.35 48.03 -10.95
N ALA A 200 5.05 47.65 -12.02
CA ALA A 200 5.05 48.40 -13.28
C ALA A 200 3.66 48.36 -13.97
N ASP A 201 2.98 47.22 -13.98
CA ASP A 201 1.62 47.09 -14.49
C ASP A 201 0.64 47.92 -13.66
N ALA A 202 0.82 47.93 -12.33
CA ALA A 202 0.02 48.74 -11.44
C ALA A 202 0.22 50.24 -11.69
N ALA A 203 1.46 50.69 -11.94
CA ALA A 203 1.78 52.07 -12.30
C ALA A 203 1.25 52.46 -13.69
N ALA A 204 1.38 51.57 -14.68
CA ALA A 204 0.86 51.79 -16.03
C ALA A 204 -0.66 51.98 -16.04
N PHE A 205 -1.38 51.25 -15.19
CA PHE A 205 -2.82 51.43 -15.00
C PHE A 205 -3.18 52.80 -14.41
N GLU A 206 -2.46 53.30 -13.39
CA GLU A 206 -2.73 54.66 -12.85
C GLU A 206 -2.51 55.74 -13.90
N ALA A 207 -1.57 55.52 -14.82
CA ALA A 207 -1.28 56.40 -15.92
C ALA A 207 -2.29 56.29 -17.09
N GLY A 208 -3.33 55.45 -16.98
CA GLY A 208 -4.34 55.24 -18.04
C GLY A 208 -3.85 54.39 -19.22
N GLY A 209 -2.74 53.67 -19.06
CA GLY A 209 -2.20 52.74 -20.06
C GLY A 209 -2.91 51.38 -20.08
N LYS A 210 -2.72 50.61 -21.16
CA LYS A 210 -3.09 49.18 -21.18
C LYS A 210 -2.05 48.37 -20.42
N ALA A 211 -2.49 47.47 -19.54
CA ALA A 211 -1.62 46.55 -18.82
C ALA A 211 -0.79 45.69 -19.79
N ALA A 212 0.49 45.46 -19.50
CA ALA A 212 1.37 44.69 -20.36
C ALA A 212 1.20 43.19 -20.05
N THR A 213 0.51 42.46 -20.93
CA THR A 213 0.15 41.04 -20.75
C THR A 213 1.33 40.04 -20.87
N SER A 214 2.59 40.50 -20.93
CA SER A 214 3.76 39.67 -21.24
C SER A 214 4.64 39.28 -20.03
N GLY A 215 4.12 39.43 -18.82
CA GLY A 215 4.66 38.89 -17.56
C GLY A 215 3.54 38.48 -16.59
N SER A 216 2.39 38.09 -17.13
CA SER A 216 1.13 37.91 -16.41
C SER A 216 1.18 36.76 -15.39
N GLY A 217 0.34 36.86 -14.36
CA GLY A 217 0.03 35.77 -13.43
C GLY A 217 -0.36 34.48 -14.15
N THR A 218 -0.95 34.56 -15.35
CA THR A 218 -1.25 33.41 -16.21
C THR A 218 0.01 32.64 -16.63
N GLU A 219 1.08 33.31 -17.08
CA GLU A 219 2.32 32.62 -17.47
C GLU A 219 3.06 32.07 -16.23
N PHE A 220 3.03 32.80 -15.11
CA PHE A 220 3.55 32.30 -13.83
C PHE A 220 2.83 31.02 -13.40
N LEU A 221 1.49 31.02 -13.42
CA LEU A 221 0.65 29.87 -13.12
C LEU A 221 0.95 28.68 -14.03
N LYS A 222 1.07 28.92 -15.32
CA LYS A 222 1.35 27.87 -16.31
C LYS A 222 2.69 27.20 -16.05
N LYS A 223 3.76 27.97 -15.80
CA LYS A 223 5.07 27.41 -15.46
C LYS A 223 5.05 26.67 -14.13
N ALA A 224 4.40 27.22 -13.10
CA ALA A 224 4.29 26.58 -11.79
C ALA A 224 3.52 25.24 -11.87
N ARG A 225 2.41 25.20 -12.60
CA ARG A 225 1.65 23.97 -12.88
C ARG A 225 2.47 22.97 -13.68
N GLN A 226 3.25 23.43 -14.66
CA GLN A 226 4.11 22.55 -15.45
C GLN A 226 5.18 21.90 -14.57
N ALA A 227 5.83 22.67 -13.69
CA ALA A 227 6.79 22.14 -12.72
C ALA A 227 6.12 21.08 -11.82
N ASP A 228 4.91 21.36 -11.31
CA ASP A 228 4.16 20.42 -10.49
C ASP A 228 3.85 19.11 -11.22
N GLN A 229 3.42 19.21 -12.48
CA GLN A 229 3.14 18.06 -13.34
C GLN A 229 4.38 17.23 -13.63
N ASP A 230 5.53 17.88 -13.84
CA ASP A 230 6.80 17.19 -14.08
C ASP A 230 7.25 16.40 -12.86
N PHE A 231 7.14 16.98 -11.66
CA PHE A 231 7.42 16.24 -10.42
C PHE A 231 6.40 15.13 -10.17
N ALA A 232 5.12 15.34 -10.49
CA ALA A 232 4.12 14.26 -10.44
C ALA A 232 4.46 13.11 -11.41
N ALA A 233 5.05 13.40 -12.56
CA ALA A 233 5.52 12.38 -13.51
C ALA A 233 6.70 11.57 -12.94
N VAL A 234 7.58 12.19 -12.14
CA VAL A 234 8.65 11.47 -11.41
C VAL A 234 8.05 10.47 -10.43
N PHE A 235 7.07 10.87 -9.62
CA PHE A 235 6.39 9.96 -8.70
C PHE A 235 5.69 8.80 -9.44
N LYS A 236 5.01 9.08 -10.55
CA LYS A 236 4.40 8.04 -11.38
C LYS A 236 5.44 7.05 -11.93
N ALA A 237 6.60 7.54 -12.36
CA ALA A 237 7.69 6.67 -12.81
C ALA A 237 8.23 5.79 -11.68
N ALA A 238 8.41 6.36 -10.48
CA ALA A 238 8.83 5.62 -9.28
C ALA A 238 7.82 4.52 -8.92
N ALA A 239 6.52 4.84 -8.88
CA ALA A 239 5.46 3.88 -8.60
C ALA A 239 5.43 2.72 -9.58
N ASN A 240 5.58 2.99 -10.89
CA ASN A 240 5.62 1.94 -11.91
C ASN A 240 6.85 1.04 -11.77
N ASN A 241 8.00 1.61 -11.39
CA ASN A 241 9.20 0.83 -11.13
C ASN A 241 9.00 -0.11 -9.92
N GLU A 242 8.53 0.42 -8.80
CA GLU A 242 8.28 -0.39 -7.60
C GLU A 242 7.20 -1.45 -7.82
N ARG A 243 6.15 -1.12 -8.57
CA ARG A 243 5.15 -2.09 -9.00
C ARG A 243 5.77 -3.25 -9.79
N SER A 244 6.68 -2.97 -10.71
CA SER A 244 7.40 -3.97 -11.49
C SER A 244 8.28 -4.86 -10.61
N GLU A 245 9.01 -4.28 -9.67
CA GLU A 245 9.84 -5.03 -8.72
C GLU A 245 9.01 -5.90 -7.77
N ALA A 246 7.88 -5.39 -7.28
CA ALA A 246 6.93 -6.18 -6.49
C ALA A 246 6.37 -7.37 -7.29
N LEU A 247 6.05 -7.18 -8.57
CA LEU A 247 5.62 -8.26 -9.46
C LEU A 247 6.72 -9.31 -9.70
N LYS A 248 7.98 -8.90 -9.80
CA LYS A 248 9.12 -9.84 -9.89
C LYS A 248 9.27 -10.65 -8.61
N ALA A 249 9.21 -10.01 -7.44
CA ALA A 249 9.25 -10.68 -6.15
C ALA A 249 8.08 -11.66 -5.98
N LYS A 250 6.87 -11.26 -6.39
CA LYS A 250 5.70 -12.15 -6.41
C LYS A 250 5.94 -13.40 -7.25
N LYS A 251 6.48 -13.25 -8.48
CA LYS A 251 6.81 -14.40 -9.34
C LYS A 251 7.83 -15.35 -8.71
N GLN A 252 8.80 -14.83 -7.95
CA GLN A 252 9.75 -15.66 -7.21
C GLN A 252 9.05 -16.44 -6.09
N ALA A 253 8.20 -15.78 -5.31
CA ALA A 253 7.38 -16.43 -4.29
C ALA A 253 6.45 -17.51 -4.89
N ASP A 254 5.87 -17.26 -6.05
CA ASP A 254 5.06 -18.23 -6.80
C ASP A 254 5.90 -19.46 -7.22
N GLY A 255 7.14 -19.26 -7.67
CA GLY A 255 8.06 -20.33 -8.03
C GLY A 255 8.37 -21.30 -6.87
N VAL A 256 8.32 -20.81 -5.63
CA VAL A 256 8.45 -21.65 -4.43
C VAL A 256 7.12 -22.11 -3.85
N LYS A 257 6.02 -21.98 -4.60
CA LYS A 257 4.66 -22.35 -4.18
C LYS A 257 4.30 -21.72 -2.82
N ALA A 258 4.67 -20.45 -2.62
CA ALA A 258 4.34 -19.72 -1.39
C ALA A 258 2.84 -19.63 -1.13
N SER A 259 2.04 -19.49 -2.19
CA SER A 259 0.58 -19.50 -2.14
C SER A 259 -0.03 -20.76 -1.54
N VAL A 260 0.69 -21.89 -1.57
CA VAL A 260 0.25 -23.17 -1.01
C VAL A 260 0.85 -23.39 0.38
N SER A 261 2.16 -23.16 0.52
CA SER A 261 2.90 -23.47 1.75
C SER A 261 2.70 -22.44 2.87
N ARG A 262 2.46 -21.17 2.51
CA ARG A 262 2.31 -20.03 3.42
C ARG A 262 1.17 -19.13 2.93
N LYS A 263 -0.01 -19.73 2.75
CA LYS A 263 -1.18 -19.09 2.13
C LYS A 263 -1.55 -17.74 2.76
N SER A 264 -1.69 -17.67 4.09
CA SER A 264 -2.09 -16.42 4.77
C SER A 264 -1.12 -15.27 4.53
N ASP A 265 0.19 -15.54 4.63
CA ASP A 265 1.22 -14.52 4.44
C ASP A 265 1.30 -14.08 2.96
N TYR A 266 1.11 -15.02 2.04
CA TYR A 266 1.04 -14.73 0.62
C TYR A 266 -0.19 -13.86 0.27
N ASP A 267 -1.36 -14.21 0.80
CA ASP A 267 -2.61 -13.48 0.58
C ASP A 267 -2.50 -12.04 1.15
N ASN A 268 -1.80 -11.86 2.28
CA ASN A 268 -1.47 -10.52 2.81
C ASN A 268 -0.64 -9.70 1.81
N GLY A 269 0.44 -10.27 1.26
CA GLY A 269 1.24 -9.58 0.24
C GLY A 269 0.45 -9.23 -1.03
N VAL A 270 -0.47 -10.11 -1.45
CA VAL A 270 -1.37 -9.84 -2.59
C VAL A 270 -2.33 -8.70 -2.27
N ASN A 271 -2.91 -8.68 -1.07
CA ASN A 271 -3.82 -7.62 -0.66
C ASN A 271 -3.11 -6.26 -0.59
N THR A 272 -1.91 -6.20 -0.02
CA THR A 272 -1.08 -4.97 -0.01
C THR A 272 -0.79 -4.49 -1.43
N PHE A 273 -0.41 -5.40 -2.33
CA PHE A 273 -0.20 -5.05 -3.75
C PHE A 273 -1.47 -4.48 -4.40
N ARG A 274 -2.64 -5.07 -4.13
CA ARG A 274 -3.93 -4.57 -4.64
C ARG A 274 -4.30 -3.21 -4.07
N THR A 275 -4.01 -2.96 -2.79
CA THR A 275 -4.15 -1.63 -2.19
C THR A 275 -3.27 -0.61 -2.91
N GLY A 276 -2.03 -1.00 -3.24
CA GLY A 276 -1.14 -0.20 -4.09
C GLY A 276 -1.75 0.13 -5.46
N ASP A 277 -2.31 -0.86 -6.16
CA ASP A 277 -3.00 -0.65 -7.45
C ASP A 277 -4.21 0.29 -7.31
N ASN A 278 -5.01 0.16 -6.25
CA ASN A 278 -6.13 1.06 -6.00
C ASN A 278 -5.64 2.49 -5.76
N ASN A 279 -4.62 2.68 -4.92
CA ASN A 279 -4.04 4.00 -4.62
C ASN A 279 -3.44 4.64 -5.88
N TYR A 280 -2.83 3.85 -6.76
CA TYR A 280 -2.30 4.35 -8.03
C TYR A 280 -3.42 4.89 -8.93
N VAL A 281 -4.56 4.18 -9.01
CA VAL A 281 -5.71 4.57 -9.84
C VAL A 281 -6.46 5.77 -9.26
N THR A 282 -6.58 5.87 -7.94
CA THR A 282 -7.29 6.98 -7.27
C THR A 282 -6.45 8.27 -7.16
N GLY A 283 -5.18 8.23 -7.54
CA GLY A 283 -4.29 9.40 -7.55
C GLY A 283 -3.41 9.55 -6.30
N SER A 284 -3.52 8.65 -5.32
CA SER A 284 -2.63 8.55 -4.16
C SER A 284 -1.30 7.87 -4.54
N ILE A 285 -0.53 8.51 -5.42
CA ILE A 285 0.67 7.90 -6.01
C ILE A 285 1.74 7.61 -4.95
N GLU A 286 1.96 8.50 -3.98
CA GLU A 286 2.95 8.29 -2.93
C GLU A 286 2.61 7.06 -2.07
N ASP A 287 1.35 6.91 -1.66
CA ASP A 287 0.89 5.74 -0.93
C ASP A 287 0.98 4.45 -1.76
N SER A 288 0.78 4.55 -3.08
CA SER A 288 0.95 3.40 -3.97
C SER A 288 2.38 2.88 -3.96
N ILE A 289 3.37 3.79 -3.95
CA ILE A 289 4.80 3.44 -3.87
C ILE A 289 5.08 2.66 -2.59
N LEU A 290 4.62 3.16 -1.44
CA LEU A 290 4.81 2.50 -0.15
C LEU A 290 4.21 1.09 -0.13
N ASN A 291 2.97 0.93 -0.62
CA ASN A 291 2.33 -0.38 -0.69
C ASN A 291 3.06 -1.35 -1.63
N TYR A 292 3.63 -0.87 -2.75
CA TYR A 292 4.43 -1.72 -3.64
C TYR A 292 5.74 -2.15 -2.98
N ILE A 293 6.40 -1.26 -2.23
CA ILE A 293 7.61 -1.59 -1.45
C ILE A 293 7.28 -2.66 -0.40
N ASP A 294 6.22 -2.47 0.38
CA ASP A 294 5.80 -3.42 1.41
C ASP A 294 5.46 -4.79 0.81
N ALA A 295 4.69 -4.81 -0.29
CA ALA A 295 4.35 -6.05 -0.99
C ALA A 295 5.60 -6.77 -1.51
N LYS A 296 6.55 -6.03 -2.10
CA LYS A 296 7.84 -6.56 -2.57
C LYS A 296 8.60 -7.22 -1.42
N GLU A 297 8.69 -6.57 -0.27
CA GLU A 297 9.38 -7.11 0.91
C GLU A 297 8.71 -8.38 1.45
N MET A 298 7.37 -8.41 1.51
CA MET A 298 6.60 -9.59 1.93
C MET A 298 6.87 -10.79 1.00
N PHE A 299 6.81 -10.59 -0.32
CA PHE A 299 7.08 -11.67 -1.27
C PHE A 299 8.54 -12.13 -1.25
N ALA A 300 9.50 -11.20 -1.14
CA ALA A 300 10.91 -11.53 -1.04
C ALA A 300 11.23 -12.35 0.22
N LYS A 301 10.61 -12.01 1.36
CA LYS A 301 10.72 -12.76 2.61
C LYS A 301 10.18 -14.18 2.45
N LEU A 302 8.99 -14.34 1.87
CA LEU A 302 8.40 -15.66 1.60
C LEU A 302 9.30 -16.52 0.72
N TYR A 303 9.84 -15.94 -0.36
CA TYR A 303 10.76 -16.64 -1.24
C TYR A 303 12.00 -17.14 -0.48
N SER A 304 12.63 -16.28 0.34
CA SER A 304 13.82 -16.62 1.13
C SER A 304 13.56 -17.72 2.15
N GLU A 305 12.49 -17.62 2.93
CA GLU A 305 12.15 -18.61 3.97
C GLU A 305 11.83 -19.97 3.38
N ILE A 306 10.99 -20.03 2.34
CA ILE A 306 10.57 -21.30 1.75
C ILE A 306 11.74 -21.95 0.99
N SER A 307 12.56 -21.16 0.29
CA SER A 307 13.75 -21.70 -0.38
C SER A 307 14.70 -22.39 0.60
N LYS A 308 14.91 -21.81 1.79
CA LYS A 308 15.72 -22.43 2.85
C LYS A 308 15.11 -23.73 3.36
N LEU A 309 13.80 -23.75 3.61
CA LEU A 309 13.09 -24.96 4.06
C LEU A 309 13.17 -26.08 3.03
N ARG A 310 13.01 -25.77 1.73
CA ARG A 310 13.15 -26.74 0.65
C ARG A 310 14.56 -27.31 0.55
N ALA A 311 15.58 -26.46 0.60
CA ALA A 311 16.96 -26.91 0.58
C ALA A 311 17.30 -27.81 1.79
N ALA A 312 16.74 -27.54 2.97
CA ALA A 312 16.87 -28.42 4.13
C ALA A 312 16.16 -29.76 3.92
N ALA A 313 14.92 -29.74 3.41
CA ALA A 313 14.16 -30.96 3.10
C ALA A 313 14.87 -31.84 2.06
N GLU A 314 15.44 -31.25 1.01
CA GLU A 314 16.21 -31.98 -0.02
C GLU A 314 17.42 -32.70 0.58
N LYS A 315 18.15 -32.07 1.52
CA LYS A 315 19.25 -32.73 2.23
C LYS A 315 18.78 -33.92 3.06
N HIS A 316 17.64 -33.80 3.74
CA HIS A 316 17.06 -34.92 4.49
C HIS A 316 16.61 -36.06 3.58
N ILE A 317 15.99 -35.74 2.43
CA ILE A 317 15.59 -36.73 1.43
C ILE A 317 16.83 -37.44 0.85
N GLU A 318 17.90 -36.70 0.53
CA GLU A 318 19.13 -37.30 0.01
C GLU A 318 19.80 -38.20 1.05
N ALA A 319 19.84 -37.78 2.32
CA ALA A 319 20.34 -38.61 3.41
C ALA A 319 19.49 -39.88 3.59
N ALA A 320 18.17 -39.78 3.50
CA ALA A 320 17.27 -40.93 3.57
C ALA A 320 17.50 -41.90 2.40
N LYS A 321 17.62 -41.40 1.16
CA LYS A 321 17.95 -42.21 -0.02
C LYS A 321 19.27 -42.96 0.14
N LYS A 322 20.30 -42.31 0.68
CA LYS A 322 21.59 -42.97 0.98
C LYS A 322 21.45 -44.07 2.03
N ARG A 323 20.60 -43.90 3.04
CA ARG A 323 20.33 -44.95 4.05
C ARG A 323 19.60 -46.14 3.45
N VAL A 324 18.58 -45.90 2.63
CA VAL A 324 17.85 -46.96 1.92
C VAL A 324 18.82 -47.75 1.03
N SER A 325 19.58 -47.07 0.18
CA SER A 325 20.56 -47.72 -0.70
C SER A 325 21.63 -48.54 0.06
N ARG A 326 22.08 -48.08 1.24
CA ARG A 326 22.99 -48.87 2.09
C ARG A 326 22.30 -50.10 2.70
N SER A 327 21.04 -49.96 3.11
CA SER A 327 20.24 -51.07 3.62
C SER A 327 20.07 -52.15 2.55
N ASP A 328 19.71 -51.74 1.34
CA ASP A 328 19.53 -52.65 0.20
C ASP A 328 20.83 -53.37 -0.16
N ALA A 329 21.96 -52.63 -0.17
CA ALA A 329 23.27 -53.22 -0.42
C ALA A 329 23.67 -54.23 0.67
N ASN A 330 23.42 -53.92 1.95
CA ASN A 330 23.71 -54.82 3.05
C ASN A 330 22.83 -56.08 3.01
N ALA A 331 21.54 -55.94 2.69
CA ALA A 331 20.63 -57.07 2.54
C ALA A 331 21.09 -58.00 1.39
N GLY A 332 21.39 -57.43 0.23
CA GLY A 332 21.88 -58.21 -0.91
C GLY A 332 23.26 -58.85 -0.66
N GLU A 333 24.08 -58.28 0.22
CA GLU A 333 25.32 -58.94 0.66
C GLU A 333 25.03 -60.09 1.62
N ALA A 334 24.14 -59.89 2.59
CA ALA A 334 23.71 -60.95 3.51
C ALA A 334 23.16 -62.16 2.74
N ASP A 335 22.29 -61.95 1.75
CA ASP A 335 21.75 -62.99 0.88
C ASP A 335 22.82 -63.76 0.10
N ARG A 336 23.97 -63.13 -0.21
CA ARG A 336 25.10 -63.80 -0.87
C ARG A 336 25.99 -64.56 0.10
N THR A 337 26.22 -64.00 1.28
CA THR A 337 27.21 -64.52 2.23
C THR A 337 26.65 -65.63 3.13
N ASP A 338 25.36 -65.59 3.45
CA ASP A 338 24.66 -66.59 4.26
C ASP A 338 23.25 -66.81 3.70
N PRO A 339 23.13 -67.40 2.49
CA PRO A 339 21.83 -67.64 1.87
C PRO A 339 21.02 -68.60 2.74
N LEU A 340 19.71 -68.38 2.85
CA LEU A 340 18.82 -69.29 3.55
C LEU A 340 18.79 -70.64 2.81
N THR A 341 19.54 -71.62 3.30
CA THR A 341 19.71 -72.94 2.66
C THR A 341 18.74 -74.00 3.17
N GLU A 342 18.05 -73.76 4.29
CA GLU A 342 17.11 -74.72 4.90
C GLU A 342 15.67 -74.22 4.87
N LYS A 343 14.74 -75.16 4.65
CA LYS A 343 13.29 -74.90 4.73
C LYS A 343 12.93 -74.53 6.17
N ILE A 344 12.61 -73.25 6.38
CA ILE A 344 12.23 -72.72 7.68
C ILE A 344 10.81 -73.23 8.01
N VAL A 345 10.63 -73.85 9.18
CA VAL A 345 9.32 -74.34 9.64
C VAL A 345 8.33 -73.17 9.71
N GLY A 346 7.24 -73.24 8.92
CA GLY A 346 6.17 -72.24 8.88
C GLY A 346 6.25 -71.24 7.71
N ILE A 347 7.26 -71.32 6.84
CA ILE A 347 7.24 -70.64 5.53
C ILE A 347 7.00 -71.71 4.46
N GLU A 348 5.87 -71.59 3.78
CA GLU A 348 5.45 -72.54 2.75
C GLU A 348 6.34 -72.42 1.50
N ASP A 349 6.46 -73.50 0.73
CA ASP A 349 7.26 -73.50 -0.51
C ASP A 349 6.72 -72.43 -1.48
N PRO A 350 7.56 -71.86 -2.36
CA PRO A 350 7.13 -70.80 -3.30
C PRO A 350 6.01 -71.24 -4.27
N ASP A 351 5.79 -72.55 -4.41
CA ASP A 351 4.70 -73.15 -5.20
C ASP A 351 3.55 -73.69 -4.32
N ALA A 352 3.54 -73.37 -3.02
CA ALA A 352 2.44 -73.74 -2.15
C ALA A 352 1.17 -73.03 -2.60
N LYS A 353 0.11 -73.81 -2.85
CA LYS A 353 -1.23 -73.27 -3.05
C LYS A 353 -1.60 -72.44 -1.83
N LEU A 354 -1.97 -71.19 -2.07
CA LEU A 354 -2.52 -70.34 -1.03
C LEU A 354 -3.79 -71.01 -0.47
N LEU A 355 -4.03 -70.84 0.83
CA LEU A 355 -5.24 -71.33 1.52
C LEU A 355 -6.57 -70.86 0.89
N GLU A 356 -6.50 -69.90 -0.04
CA GLU A 356 -7.61 -69.37 -0.82
C GLU A 356 -8.04 -70.29 -1.98
N ASP A 357 -7.19 -71.26 -2.36
CA ASP A 357 -7.46 -72.26 -3.41
C ASP A 357 -7.99 -73.59 -2.87
N ASP A 358 -8.20 -73.72 -1.56
CA ASP A 358 -8.90 -74.87 -0.97
C ASP A 358 -10.39 -74.78 -1.28
N ASP A 359 -10.90 -75.79 -1.99
CA ASP A 359 -12.33 -75.92 -2.29
C ASP A 359 -13.07 -76.37 -1.03
N PHE A 360 -13.58 -75.40 -0.26
CA PHE A 360 -14.40 -75.65 0.93
C PHE A 360 -15.81 -76.19 0.62
N SER A 361 -16.14 -76.51 -0.65
CA SER A 361 -17.47 -77.02 -1.03
C SER A 361 -17.83 -78.38 -0.42
N GLU A 362 -16.84 -79.16 0.03
CA GLU A 362 -17.09 -80.39 0.80
C GLU A 362 -17.52 -80.11 2.26
N ALA A 363 -17.10 -78.99 2.86
CA ALA A 363 -17.50 -78.61 4.21
C ALA A 363 -18.90 -77.98 4.26
N GLU A 364 -19.37 -77.37 3.16
CA GLU A 364 -20.75 -76.87 3.06
C GLU A 364 -21.79 -77.98 2.83
N ASN A 365 -21.37 -79.19 2.42
CA ASN A 365 -22.28 -80.31 2.13
C ASN A 365 -22.20 -81.48 3.12
N SER A 366 -21.38 -81.41 4.17
CA SER A 366 -21.42 -82.40 5.26
C SER A 366 -22.61 -82.11 6.18
N PHE A 367 -23.79 -82.58 5.80
CA PHE A 367 -24.91 -82.76 6.71
C PHE A 367 -24.52 -83.83 7.73
N VAL A 368 -24.20 -83.42 8.96
CA VAL A 368 -24.10 -84.36 10.08
C VAL A 368 -25.51 -84.75 10.47
N GLU A 369 -25.92 -85.94 10.06
CA GLU A 369 -27.10 -86.61 10.57
C GLU A 369 -26.82 -86.94 12.05
N LEU A 370 -27.39 -86.15 12.97
CA LEU A 370 -27.37 -86.47 14.38
C LEU A 370 -28.38 -87.59 14.61
N ASP A 371 -27.89 -88.83 14.69
CA ASP A 371 -28.69 -89.98 15.09
C ASP A 371 -29.29 -89.75 16.48
N GLU A 372 -30.59 -89.56 16.49
CA GLU A 372 -31.46 -89.46 17.64
C GLU A 372 -31.69 -90.88 18.22
N GLU A 373 -30.68 -91.47 18.87
CA GLU A 373 -30.84 -92.77 19.54
C GLU A 373 -30.03 -92.89 20.84
N LEU A 374 -30.45 -92.16 21.88
CA LEU A 374 -30.33 -92.61 23.27
C LEU A 374 -31.65 -92.38 24.00
N SER A 375 -32.64 -93.19 23.63
CA SER A 375 -33.88 -93.42 24.35
C SER A 375 -33.84 -94.79 25.04
N VAL A 376 -33.77 -94.74 26.38
CA VAL A 376 -34.38 -95.66 27.37
C VAL A 376 -33.59 -96.89 27.82
N GLY A 377 -33.40 -96.98 29.15
CA GLY A 377 -33.14 -98.22 29.88
C GLY A 377 -32.79 -98.02 31.35
N GLY A 378 -33.80 -97.92 32.22
CA GLY A 378 -33.69 -97.52 33.62
C GLY A 378 -32.98 -98.49 34.58
N ASN A 379 -32.60 -97.92 35.73
CA ASN A 379 -33.12 -98.30 37.04
C ASN A 379 -33.01 -97.14 38.03
#